data_AF-A0A4W2ECE4-F1
#
_entry.id   AF-A0A4W2ECE4-F1
#
_cell.length_a   1.000
_cell.length_b   1.000
_cell.length_c   1.000
_cell.angle_alpha   90.00
_cell.angle_beta   90.00
_cell.angle_gamma   90.00
#
_symmetry.space_group_name_H-M   'P 1'
#
loop_
_entity.id
_entity.type
_entity.pdbx_description
1 polymer ?
#
loop_
_entity_poly.entity_id
_entity_poly.type
_entity_poly.pdbx_seq_one_letter_code
_entity_poly.pdbx_strand_id
1 'polypeptide(L)'
;MFSAGSPSPPTCSLAVGNWEASVGRIRAPGSRPGPAASRQKRHPAEWAPVGLGSHSLRSVPLVFDRGLWLCRGADSPAPTAQPCSPNSHAAPGPREPGRAWTDPGMWGYLSLLPMCLAFWAIAGIWTVFSLAVVNKAVNLTDGFPYISVCGNVPPQSCIFSQVLNIGAASAAWICILRYYQLRDWGVRKWHNQVILWTGLLCALGTSIVGNFQEKNQRATHLTGAFLAFFVGIVYFWLQLFLSWRMKNLPQPGAPWIGPLRLVLCSACFILEVAMVVLHSWSMRSVSAICEWVAAMLLFILFGLLAVDFSRLDSCTLCLQPGSGSLRPPPDSPTSLHVQL
;
A
#
# COMPACT_ATOMS: atom_id res chain seq x y z
N MET A 1 7.94 61.73 50.52
CA MET A 1 6.52 61.65 50.93
C MET A 1 5.79 60.87 49.85
N PHE A 2 5.09 59.81 50.25
CA PHE A 2 4.39 58.79 49.46
C PHE A 2 5.19 57.67 48.78
N SER A 3 4.66 56.48 49.02
CA SER A 3 5.13 55.11 48.87
C SER A 3 4.05 54.33 48.11
N ALA A 4 4.32 53.05 47.82
CA ALA A 4 3.52 52.04 47.12
C ALA A 4 3.76 52.01 45.60
N GLY A 5 3.93 50.85 44.95
CA GLY A 5 3.86 49.47 45.40
C GLY A 5 3.90 48.59 44.14
N SER A 6 4.75 47.57 44.13
CA SER A 6 4.88 46.59 43.06
C SER A 6 3.79 45.51 43.15
N PRO A 7 3.36 44.94 42.01
CA PRO A 7 2.91 43.56 42.00
C PRO A 7 3.59 42.73 40.90
N SER A 8 4.20 41.62 41.32
CA SER A 8 4.67 40.49 40.52
C SER A 8 3.55 39.43 40.33
N PRO A 9 3.66 38.52 39.33
CA PRO A 9 2.52 37.93 38.63
C PRO A 9 1.98 36.64 39.27
N PRO A 10 0.74 36.21 38.92
CA PRO A 10 0.22 34.92 39.37
C PRO A 10 0.76 33.76 38.53
N THR A 11 1.42 32.83 39.22
CA THR A 11 1.66 31.44 38.80
C THR A 11 0.37 30.64 38.80
N CYS A 12 0.08 29.92 37.71
CA CYS A 12 -0.95 28.89 37.70
C CYS A 12 -0.38 27.61 37.07
N SER A 13 -0.02 26.65 37.93
CA SER A 13 0.30 25.27 37.57
C SER A 13 -1.01 24.51 37.32
N LEU A 14 -1.12 23.80 36.19
CA LEU A 14 -2.18 22.82 35.97
C LEU A 14 -1.55 21.49 35.56
N ALA A 15 -1.84 20.51 36.41
CA ALA A 15 -1.28 19.19 36.47
C ALA A 15 -1.77 18.28 35.34
N VAL A 16 -0.92 17.29 35.06
CA VAL A 16 -1.15 16.12 34.22
C VAL A 16 -2.35 15.33 34.78
N GLY A 17 -3.42 15.22 33.99
CA GLY A 17 -4.60 14.41 34.32
C GLY A 17 -4.47 12.99 33.78
N ASN A 18 -4.39 12.02 34.68
CA ASN A 18 -4.46 10.59 34.38
C ASN A 18 -5.90 10.14 34.07
N TRP A 19 -5.98 9.12 33.22
CA TRP A 19 -7.15 8.34 32.88
C TRP A 19 -7.74 7.61 34.10
N GLU A 20 -9.05 7.69 34.31
CA GLU A 20 -9.83 6.57 34.84
C GLU A 20 -11.34 6.71 34.58
N ALA A 21 -11.95 5.57 34.29
CA ALA A 21 -13.33 5.40 33.86
C ALA A 21 -14.32 5.55 35.03
N SER A 22 -15.52 6.05 34.74
CA SER A 22 -16.67 5.76 35.60
C SER A 22 -17.98 5.72 34.81
N VAL A 23 -18.51 4.50 34.70
CA VAL A 23 -19.86 4.18 34.25
C VAL A 23 -20.77 4.24 35.47
N GLY A 24 -21.78 5.11 35.47
CA GLY A 24 -22.78 5.19 36.54
C GLY A 24 -24.06 5.85 36.05
N ARG A 25 -25.14 5.08 36.04
CA ARG A 25 -26.46 5.40 35.47
C ARG A 25 -27.43 5.84 36.59
N ILE A 26 -28.41 6.70 36.26
CA ILE A 26 -29.85 6.67 36.66
C ILE A 26 -30.47 7.98 37.24
N ARG A 27 -31.57 8.37 36.53
CA ARG A 27 -32.82 9.11 36.85
C ARG A 27 -32.93 10.65 36.89
N ALA A 28 -33.90 11.10 36.08
CA ALA A 28 -34.65 12.34 36.16
C ALA A 28 -35.91 12.21 37.05
N PRO A 29 -36.53 13.36 37.40
CA PRO A 29 -37.99 13.49 37.38
C PRO A 29 -38.44 14.74 36.58
N GLY A 30 -39.63 14.65 35.97
CA GLY A 30 -40.18 15.67 35.07
C GLY A 30 -41.31 16.53 35.64
N SER A 31 -41.79 17.47 34.81
CA SER A 31 -43.12 18.11 34.91
C SER A 31 -43.51 18.72 33.54
N ARG A 32 -44.74 18.45 33.08
CA ARG A 32 -45.37 18.85 31.80
C ARG A 32 -46.10 20.24 31.92
N PRO A 33 -46.96 20.68 30.95
CA PRO A 33 -46.63 21.28 29.64
C PRO A 33 -47.38 22.64 29.38
N GLY A 34 -47.04 23.34 28.29
CA GLY A 34 -47.78 24.50 27.74
C GLY A 34 -47.59 24.62 26.21
N PRO A 35 -48.51 25.29 25.47
CA PRO A 35 -48.95 24.79 24.16
C PRO A 35 -48.23 25.37 22.91
N ALA A 36 -48.21 24.50 21.90
CA ALA A 36 -48.27 24.70 20.44
C ALA A 36 -47.65 25.95 19.78
N ALA A 37 -46.55 25.73 19.05
CA ALA A 37 -46.26 26.46 17.81
C ALA A 37 -45.68 25.48 16.77
N SER A 38 -46.39 25.38 15.65
CA SER A 38 -46.12 24.52 14.50
C SER A 38 -44.89 24.96 13.71
N ARG A 39 -43.87 24.11 13.56
CA ARG A 39 -43.00 24.13 12.38
C ARG A 39 -42.33 22.78 12.10
N GLN A 40 -42.76 22.23 10.97
CA GLN A 40 -42.37 21.02 10.25
C GLN A 40 -40.88 20.64 10.35
N LYS A 41 -40.57 19.50 10.98
CA LYS A 41 -39.25 18.83 10.91
C LYS A 41 -39.33 17.66 9.92
N ARG A 42 -38.42 17.65 8.95
CA ARG A 42 -38.16 16.55 8.03
C ARG A 42 -37.64 15.32 8.80
N HIS A 43 -38.18 14.15 8.47
CA HIS A 43 -37.75 12.84 8.96
C HIS A 43 -36.31 12.51 8.50
N PRO A 44 -35.45 11.93 9.36
CA PRO A 44 -34.35 11.09 8.92
C PRO A 44 -34.84 9.64 8.72
N ALA A 45 -34.39 9.00 7.66
CA ALA A 45 -34.69 7.61 7.33
C ALA A 45 -34.10 6.65 8.38
N GLU A 46 -34.94 5.81 8.97
CA GLU A 46 -34.56 4.63 9.73
C GLU A 46 -33.91 3.60 8.79
N TRP A 47 -32.73 3.12 9.15
CA TRP A 47 -32.21 1.84 8.68
C TRP A 47 -32.54 0.80 9.76
N ALA A 48 -33.42 -0.14 9.44
CA ALA A 48 -33.68 -1.30 10.27
C ALA A 48 -32.57 -2.36 10.07
N PRO A 49 -32.17 -3.11 11.10
CA PRO A 49 -31.26 -4.24 10.94
C PRO A 49 -32.03 -5.46 10.41
N VAL A 50 -31.59 -6.03 9.29
CA VAL A 50 -32.07 -7.32 8.80
C VAL A 50 -31.44 -8.44 9.63
N GLY A 51 -32.29 -9.37 10.06
CA GLY A 51 -32.00 -10.37 11.09
C GLY A 51 -30.93 -11.41 10.76
N LEU A 52 -30.28 -11.88 11.82
CA LEU A 52 -29.42 -13.05 11.84
C LEU A 52 -30.20 -14.32 11.48
N GLY A 53 -29.80 -14.97 10.39
CA GLY A 53 -30.10 -16.38 10.13
C GLY A 53 -29.04 -17.27 10.80
N SER A 54 -29.48 -18.10 11.73
CA SER A 54 -28.70 -19.12 12.42
C SER A 54 -28.36 -20.29 11.49
N HIS A 55 -27.07 -20.56 11.25
CA HIS A 55 -26.61 -21.90 10.88
C HIS A 55 -25.41 -22.30 11.73
N SER A 56 -25.60 -23.39 12.46
CA SER A 56 -24.67 -24.00 13.38
C SER A 56 -23.96 -25.19 12.70
N LEU A 57 -22.67 -25.33 13.04
CA LEU A 57 -21.81 -26.53 12.98
C LEU A 57 -21.35 -27.06 11.61
N ARG A 58 -20.03 -26.99 11.38
CA ARG A 58 -19.11 -28.14 11.65
C ARG A 58 -17.65 -27.72 11.46
N SER A 59 -16.88 -27.89 12.52
CA SER A 59 -15.42 -27.94 12.54
C SER A 59 -14.93 -29.21 11.82
N VAL A 60 -14.00 -29.06 10.87
CA VAL A 60 -13.23 -30.17 10.27
C VAL A 60 -11.74 -29.88 10.52
N PRO A 61 -10.97 -30.83 11.09
CA PRO A 61 -9.55 -30.62 11.38
C PRO A 61 -8.72 -30.77 10.10
N LEU A 62 -7.76 -29.87 9.90
CA LEU A 62 -6.71 -30.06 8.90
C LEU A 62 -5.64 -30.98 9.49
N VAL A 63 -5.67 -32.23 9.05
CA VAL A 63 -4.65 -33.25 9.30
C VAL A 63 -3.37 -32.85 8.54
N PHE A 64 -2.27 -32.78 9.28
CA PHE A 64 -0.91 -32.66 8.77
C PHE A 64 -0.47 -34.01 8.20
N ASP A 65 -0.17 -34.09 6.90
CA ASP A 65 0.52 -35.25 6.36
C ASP A 65 2.01 -34.93 6.19
N ARG A 66 2.85 -35.65 6.95
CA ARG A 66 4.31 -35.61 6.89
C ARG A 66 4.74 -36.58 5.78
N GLY A 67 4.93 -36.06 4.57
CA GLY A 67 5.56 -36.79 3.48
C GLY A 67 7.08 -36.85 3.64
N LEU A 68 7.57 -37.97 4.16
CA LEU A 68 8.96 -38.38 4.30
C LEU A 68 9.64 -38.52 2.91
N TRP A 69 10.73 -37.81 2.65
CA TRP A 69 11.57 -38.05 1.47
C TRP A 69 12.42 -39.30 1.70
N LEU A 70 12.09 -40.40 1.02
CA LEU A 70 12.97 -41.56 0.87
C LEU A 70 13.59 -41.52 -0.53
N CYS A 71 14.89 -41.24 -0.56
CA CYS A 71 15.74 -41.48 -1.72
C CYS A 71 15.68 -42.97 -2.09
N ARG A 72 15.35 -43.26 -3.36
CA ARG A 72 15.64 -44.56 -3.96
C ARG A 72 16.29 -44.29 -5.30
N GLY A 73 17.60 -44.51 -5.37
CA GLY A 73 18.34 -44.61 -6.62
C GLY A 73 18.08 -45.97 -7.26
N ALA A 74 18.04 -45.99 -8.59
CA ALA A 74 18.42 -47.12 -9.42
C ALA A 74 18.51 -46.66 -10.87
N ASP A 75 19.62 -47.04 -11.49
CA ASP A 75 20.06 -46.80 -12.86
C ASP A 75 19.10 -47.29 -13.94
N SER A 76 19.03 -46.57 -15.08
CA SER A 76 18.95 -47.11 -16.46
C SER A 76 18.72 -46.01 -17.52
N PRO A 77 19.05 -46.24 -18.81
CA PRO A 77 19.86 -45.32 -19.61
C PRO A 77 19.09 -44.35 -20.53
N ALA A 78 19.83 -43.38 -21.05
CA ALA A 78 19.41 -42.31 -21.97
C ALA A 78 18.76 -42.84 -23.27
N PRO A 79 17.71 -42.18 -23.79
CA PRO A 79 17.18 -42.49 -25.11
C PRO A 79 18.02 -41.80 -26.21
N THR A 80 18.45 -42.63 -27.15
CA THR A 80 19.07 -42.30 -28.45
C THR A 80 18.27 -41.29 -29.26
N ALA A 81 18.96 -40.28 -29.78
CA ALA A 81 18.43 -39.31 -30.75
C ALA A 81 18.18 -39.98 -32.11
N GLN A 82 16.97 -39.81 -32.67
CA GLN A 82 16.66 -40.07 -34.07
C GLN A 82 16.43 -38.74 -34.81
N PRO A 83 16.85 -38.62 -36.09
CA PRO A 83 16.73 -37.37 -36.85
C PRO A 83 15.30 -37.15 -37.36
N CYS A 84 14.80 -35.91 -37.22
CA CYS A 84 13.50 -35.50 -37.74
C CYS A 84 13.50 -35.47 -39.28
N SER A 85 12.56 -36.20 -39.89
CA SER A 85 12.21 -36.08 -41.31
C SER A 85 11.21 -34.93 -41.51
N PRO A 86 11.36 -34.06 -42.52
CA PRO A 86 10.42 -32.98 -42.79
C PRO A 86 9.35 -33.46 -43.77
N ASN A 87 8.10 -33.60 -43.32
CA ASN A 87 6.89 -33.31 -44.10
C ASN A 87 5.63 -33.87 -43.41
N SER A 88 4.84 -32.99 -42.81
CA SER A 88 3.38 -33.15 -42.75
C SER A 88 2.73 -31.80 -42.45
N HIS A 89 2.26 -31.13 -43.48
CA HIS A 89 1.32 -30.01 -43.35
C HIS A 89 -0.02 -30.55 -42.86
N ALA A 90 -0.35 -30.34 -41.59
CA ALA A 90 -1.68 -30.57 -41.03
C ALA A 90 -2.43 -29.23 -40.94
N ALA A 91 -3.64 -29.19 -41.52
CA ALA A 91 -4.52 -28.03 -41.54
C ALA A 91 -5.00 -27.63 -40.13
N PRO A 92 -5.26 -26.32 -39.86
CA PRO A 92 -5.74 -25.89 -38.56
C PRO A 92 -7.23 -26.24 -38.37
N GLY A 93 -7.53 -27.00 -37.32
CA GLY A 93 -8.88 -27.31 -36.88
C GLY A 93 -9.65 -26.08 -36.36
N PRO A 94 -10.98 -26.21 -36.16
CA PRO A 94 -11.86 -25.08 -35.87
C PRO A 94 -11.56 -24.46 -34.49
N ARG A 95 -11.58 -23.14 -34.42
CA ARG A 95 -11.36 -22.35 -33.19
C ARG A 95 -12.57 -22.50 -32.26
N GLU A 96 -12.35 -23.02 -31.06
CA GLU A 96 -13.35 -22.95 -29.99
C GLU A 96 -13.57 -21.51 -29.49
N PRO A 97 -14.82 -21.06 -29.32
CA PRO A 97 -15.12 -19.74 -28.78
C PRO A 97 -15.27 -19.82 -27.25
N GLY A 98 -14.23 -19.43 -26.51
CA GLY A 98 -14.32 -19.47 -25.05
C GLY A 98 -13.09 -19.06 -24.26
N ARG A 99 -12.36 -18.01 -24.67
CA ARG A 99 -11.28 -17.43 -23.86
C ARG A 99 -11.08 -15.93 -24.11
N ALA A 100 -12.05 -15.13 -23.68
CA ALA A 100 -11.77 -13.78 -23.16
C ALA A 100 -11.73 -14.00 -21.63
N TRP A 101 -10.65 -13.73 -20.90
CA TRP A 101 -10.01 -12.44 -20.68
C TRP A 101 -8.58 -12.68 -20.15
N THR A 102 -7.58 -12.27 -20.90
CA THR A 102 -6.32 -11.62 -20.45
C THR A 102 -5.45 -11.48 -21.68
N ASP A 103 -5.53 -10.33 -22.35
CA ASP A 103 -4.67 -10.04 -23.49
C ASP A 103 -3.19 -10.02 -23.03
N PRO A 104 -2.27 -10.67 -23.75
CA PRO A 104 -0.83 -10.64 -23.47
C PRO A 104 -0.22 -9.22 -23.42
N GLY A 105 -0.92 -8.22 -23.98
CA GLY A 105 -0.48 -6.83 -24.03
C GLY A 105 -0.67 -6.02 -22.74
N MET A 106 -1.41 -6.51 -21.74
CA MET A 106 -1.67 -5.74 -20.50
C MET A 106 -0.48 -5.73 -19.53
N TRP A 107 0.45 -6.69 -19.66
CA TRP A 107 1.53 -6.90 -18.70
C TRP A 107 2.68 -5.91 -18.84
N GLY A 108 2.93 -5.39 -20.05
CA GLY A 108 3.95 -4.38 -20.34
C GLY A 108 3.71 -3.02 -19.65
N TYR A 109 2.52 -2.79 -19.08
CA TYR A 109 2.20 -1.55 -18.37
C TYR A 109 2.53 -1.61 -16.87
N LEU A 110 2.84 -2.80 -16.32
CA LEU A 110 3.12 -2.93 -14.88
C LEU A 110 4.44 -2.27 -14.48
N SER A 111 5.45 -2.28 -15.37
CA SER A 111 6.72 -1.58 -15.13
C SER A 111 6.57 -0.05 -15.18
N LEU A 112 5.54 0.48 -15.85
CA LEU A 112 5.25 1.91 -15.90
C LEU A 112 4.59 2.42 -14.62
N LEU A 113 3.85 1.57 -13.90
CA LEU A 113 3.07 1.99 -12.74
C LEU A 113 3.89 2.73 -11.66
N PRO A 114 5.08 2.26 -11.23
CA PRO A 114 5.88 3.00 -10.26
C PRO A 114 6.39 4.34 -10.78
N MET A 115 6.73 4.43 -12.07
CA MET A 115 7.12 5.70 -12.70
C MET A 115 5.94 6.67 -12.78
N CYS A 116 4.75 6.19 -13.15
CA CYS A 116 3.52 6.96 -13.17
C CYS A 116 3.19 7.50 -11.77
N LEU A 117 3.32 6.68 -10.73
CA LEU A 117 3.16 7.11 -9.34
C LEU A 117 4.14 8.24 -8.99
N ALA A 118 5.43 8.05 -9.26
CA ALA A 118 6.47 9.02 -8.91
C ALA A 118 6.21 10.36 -9.61
N PHE A 119 5.95 10.33 -10.92
CA PHE A 119 5.65 11.53 -11.69
C PHE A 119 4.36 12.22 -11.20
N TRP A 120 3.28 11.46 -11.01
CA TRP A 120 2.01 11.98 -10.52
C TRP A 120 2.14 12.64 -9.15
N ALA A 121 2.81 12.00 -8.21
CA ALA A 121 2.99 12.51 -6.86
C ALA A 121 3.88 13.77 -6.85
N ILE A 122 5.01 13.75 -7.56
CA ILE A 122 5.91 14.91 -7.67
C ILE A 122 5.16 16.08 -8.30
N ALA A 123 4.60 15.90 -9.51
CA ALA A 123 3.90 16.96 -10.22
C ALA A 123 2.70 17.49 -9.44
N GLY A 124 1.93 16.60 -8.80
CA GLY A 124 0.76 16.96 -8.00
C GLY A 124 1.11 17.80 -6.78
N ILE A 125 2.13 17.41 -6.01
CA ILE A 125 2.57 18.16 -4.82
C ILE A 125 3.11 19.54 -5.18
N TRP A 126 3.92 19.64 -6.24
CA TRP A 126 4.41 20.94 -6.73
C TRP A 126 3.28 21.82 -7.28
N THR A 127 2.25 21.21 -7.87
CA THR A 127 1.04 21.93 -8.32
C THR A 127 0.28 22.51 -7.12
N VAL A 128 0.09 21.72 -6.06
CA VAL A 128 -0.57 22.18 -4.81
C VAL A 128 0.20 23.35 -4.19
N PHE A 129 1.53 23.27 -4.12
CA PHE A 129 2.37 24.38 -3.66
C PHE A 129 2.23 25.62 -4.53
N SER A 130 2.29 25.47 -5.85
CA SER A 130 2.15 26.58 -6.80
C SER A 130 0.80 27.29 -6.62
N LEU A 131 -0.29 26.53 -6.46
CA LEU A 131 -1.62 27.08 -6.17
C LEU A 131 -1.72 27.72 -4.80
N ALA A 132 -1.02 27.18 -3.79
CA ALA A 132 -0.96 27.80 -2.47
C ALA A 132 -0.26 29.17 -2.52
N VAL A 133 0.81 29.30 -3.29
CA VAL A 133 1.54 30.56 -3.49
C VAL A 133 0.69 31.57 -4.28
N VAL A 134 0.14 31.17 -5.43
CA VAL A 134 -0.68 32.06 -6.29
C VAL A 134 -1.91 32.59 -5.55
N ASN A 135 -2.58 31.74 -4.78
CA ASN A 135 -3.76 32.13 -4.02
C ASN A 135 -3.41 32.82 -2.68
N LYS A 136 -2.13 33.09 -2.40
CA LYS A 136 -1.65 33.70 -1.14
C LYS A 136 -2.09 32.93 0.11
N ALA A 137 -2.28 31.62 -0.02
CA ALA A 137 -2.62 30.73 1.08
C ALA A 137 -1.41 30.42 1.98
N VAL A 138 -0.19 30.59 1.44
CA VAL A 138 1.07 30.53 2.17
C VAL A 138 1.82 31.85 2.02
N ASN A 139 2.45 32.32 3.11
CA ASN A 139 3.27 33.52 3.10
C ASN A 139 4.75 33.13 3.13
N LEU A 140 5.44 33.30 2.00
CA LEU A 140 6.87 32.98 1.88
C LEU A 140 7.77 33.93 2.68
N THR A 141 7.25 35.10 3.09
CA THR A 141 7.97 36.05 3.95
C THR A 141 8.15 35.50 5.37
N ASP A 142 7.21 34.67 5.83
CA ASP A 142 7.26 34.02 7.15
C ASP A 142 8.15 32.75 7.13
N GLY A 143 8.59 32.33 5.94
CA GLY A 143 9.48 31.20 5.72
C GLY A 143 8.91 30.15 4.75
N PHE A 144 9.72 29.14 4.45
CA PHE A 144 9.32 28.03 3.58
C PHE A 144 8.29 27.11 4.27
N PRO A 145 7.12 26.84 3.66
CA PRO A 145 6.03 26.10 4.29
C PRO A 145 6.18 24.57 4.16
N TYR A 146 5.63 23.84 5.13
CA TYR A 146 5.45 22.38 5.04
C TYR A 146 4.49 22.01 3.91
N ILE A 147 4.61 20.79 3.39
CA ILE A 147 3.72 20.25 2.35
C ILE A 147 2.26 20.30 2.83
N SER A 148 2.03 19.85 4.07
CA SER A 148 0.71 19.85 4.71
C SER A 148 0.06 21.23 4.75
N VAL A 149 0.86 22.27 4.96
CA VAL A 149 0.40 23.67 5.04
C VAL A 149 -0.14 24.14 3.68
N CYS A 150 0.47 23.70 2.59
CA CYS A 150 0.04 24.03 1.23
C CYS A 150 -1.33 23.42 0.90
N GLY A 151 -1.67 22.27 1.52
CA GLY A 151 -2.91 21.53 1.32
C GLY A 151 -4.02 21.81 2.34
N ASN A 152 -3.94 22.89 3.13
CA ASN A 152 -4.87 23.11 4.25
C ASN A 152 -6.21 23.75 3.88
N VAL A 153 -6.30 24.48 2.77
CA VAL A 153 -7.50 25.26 2.40
C VAL A 153 -7.99 24.91 1.00
N PRO A 154 -9.30 24.96 0.70
CA PRO A 154 -9.80 24.80 -0.66
C PRO A 154 -9.40 25.97 -1.57
N PRO A 155 -9.13 25.72 -2.88
CA PRO A 155 -9.24 24.43 -3.58
C PRO A 155 -8.02 23.50 -3.41
N GLN A 156 -6.92 23.98 -2.82
CA GLN A 156 -5.65 23.23 -2.71
C GLN A 156 -5.82 21.93 -1.92
N SER A 157 -6.61 21.95 -0.85
CA SER A 157 -6.87 20.75 -0.04
C SER A 157 -7.57 19.65 -0.82
N CYS A 158 -8.47 20.00 -1.75
CA CYS A 158 -9.18 19.02 -2.57
C CYS A 158 -8.22 18.38 -3.58
N ILE A 159 -7.37 19.19 -4.21
CA ILE A 159 -6.35 18.72 -5.15
C ILE A 159 -5.31 17.86 -4.43
N PHE A 160 -4.85 18.30 -3.24
CA PHE A 160 -3.93 17.56 -2.40
C PHE A 160 -4.48 16.18 -2.01
N SER A 161 -5.74 16.13 -1.57
CA SER A 161 -6.43 14.87 -1.29
C SER A 161 -6.48 13.96 -2.52
N GLN A 162 -6.84 14.50 -3.69
CA GLN A 162 -6.92 13.71 -4.92
C GLN A 162 -5.54 13.15 -5.33
N VAL A 163 -4.50 13.97 -5.27
CA VAL A 163 -3.12 13.59 -5.59
C VAL A 163 -2.68 12.46 -4.66
N LEU A 164 -2.83 12.63 -3.35
CA LEU A 164 -2.37 11.65 -2.37
C LEU A 164 -3.21 10.36 -2.38
N ASN A 165 -4.52 10.42 -2.63
CA ASN A 165 -5.35 9.21 -2.70
C ASN A 165 -5.05 8.37 -3.97
N ILE A 166 -4.84 9.02 -5.13
CA ILE A 166 -4.38 8.30 -6.34
C ILE A 166 -2.98 7.70 -6.11
N GLY A 167 -2.08 8.46 -5.46
CA GLY A 167 -0.76 7.98 -5.06
C GLY A 167 -0.84 6.78 -4.11
N ALA A 168 -1.70 6.84 -3.10
CA ALA A 168 -1.91 5.78 -2.12
C ALA A 168 -2.44 4.49 -2.77
N ALA A 169 -3.44 4.61 -3.66
CA ALA A 169 -3.98 3.47 -4.40
C ALA A 169 -2.90 2.82 -5.29
N SER A 170 -2.10 3.66 -5.97
CA SER A 170 -1.00 3.20 -6.82
C SER A 170 0.10 2.51 -5.99
N ALA A 171 0.47 3.09 -4.84
CA ALA A 171 1.45 2.52 -3.92
C ALA A 171 1.00 1.17 -3.37
N ALA A 172 -0.27 1.04 -2.97
CA ALA A 172 -0.84 -0.22 -2.51
C ALA A 172 -0.76 -1.30 -3.60
N TRP A 173 -1.11 -0.95 -4.85
CA TRP A 173 -1.00 -1.89 -5.97
C TRP A 173 0.45 -2.31 -6.24
N ILE A 174 1.39 -1.37 -6.23
CA ILE A 174 2.83 -1.66 -6.36
C ILE A 174 3.30 -2.63 -5.26
N CYS A 175 2.89 -2.43 -4.01
CA CYS A 175 3.26 -3.30 -2.91
C CYS A 175 2.70 -4.72 -3.07
N ILE A 176 1.45 -4.85 -3.56
CA ILE A 176 0.83 -6.15 -3.86
C ILE A 176 1.56 -6.86 -5.00
N LEU A 177 1.88 -6.15 -6.08
CA LEU A 177 2.65 -6.71 -7.20
C LEU A 177 4.04 -7.16 -6.74
N ARG A 178 4.70 -6.35 -5.92
CA ARG A 178 6.01 -6.69 -5.34
C ARG A 178 5.92 -7.93 -4.45
N TYR A 179 4.84 -8.09 -3.68
CA TYR A 179 4.61 -9.30 -2.88
C TYR A 179 4.53 -10.55 -3.78
N TYR A 180 3.77 -10.50 -4.87
CA TYR A 180 3.69 -11.63 -5.80
C TYR A 180 5.04 -11.94 -6.45
N GLN A 181 5.76 -10.91 -6.89
CA GLN A 181 7.11 -11.08 -7.45
C GLN A 181 8.08 -11.76 -6.47
N LEU A 182 8.12 -11.31 -5.22
CA LEU A 182 8.98 -11.89 -4.19
C LEU A 182 8.57 -13.33 -3.83
N ARG A 183 7.27 -13.64 -3.87
CA ARG A 183 6.75 -15.00 -3.66
C ARG A 183 7.25 -15.93 -4.77
N ASP A 184 7.18 -15.49 -6.01
CA ASP A 184 7.57 -16.29 -7.17
C ASP A 184 9.10 -16.49 -7.23
N TRP A 185 9.87 -15.59 -6.62
CA TRP A 185 11.31 -15.75 -6.37
C TRP A 185 11.65 -16.63 -5.16
N GLY A 186 10.66 -17.26 -4.52
CA GLY A 186 10.87 -18.19 -3.41
C GLY A 186 11.17 -17.52 -2.06
N VAL A 187 10.86 -16.24 -1.88
CA VAL A 187 11.02 -15.57 -0.58
C VAL A 187 10.05 -16.18 0.44
N ARG A 188 10.57 -16.47 1.65
CA ARG A 188 9.77 -17.04 2.75
C ARG A 188 8.55 -16.16 3.05
N LYS A 189 7.38 -16.81 3.14
CA LYS A 189 6.07 -16.17 3.36
C LYS A 189 6.07 -15.08 4.42
N TRP A 190 6.67 -15.33 5.59
CA TRP A 190 6.70 -14.36 6.68
C TRP A 190 7.41 -13.05 6.32
N HIS A 191 8.63 -13.10 5.74
CA HIS A 191 9.37 -11.89 5.35
C HIS A 191 8.60 -11.10 4.28
N ASN A 192 8.04 -11.80 3.31
CA ASN A 192 7.27 -11.18 2.24
C ASN A 192 5.98 -10.51 2.77
N GLN A 193 5.31 -11.14 3.73
CA GLN A 193 4.13 -10.56 4.40
C GLN A 193 4.49 -9.29 5.19
N VAL A 194 5.59 -9.29 5.95
CA VAL A 194 6.03 -8.09 6.68
C VAL A 194 6.29 -6.92 5.72
N ILE A 195 6.96 -7.17 4.59
CA ILE A 195 7.17 -6.16 3.54
C ILE A 195 5.84 -5.67 2.98
N LEU A 196 4.91 -6.56 2.63
CA LEU A 196 3.59 -6.16 2.14
C LEU A 196 2.84 -5.28 3.14
N TRP A 197 2.74 -5.69 4.40
CA TRP A 197 1.99 -4.94 5.42
C TRP A 197 2.59 -3.57 5.70
N THR A 198 3.92 -3.43 5.74
CA THR A 198 4.56 -2.12 5.87
C THR A 198 4.25 -1.20 4.69
N GLY A 199 4.27 -1.73 3.46
CA GLY A 199 3.88 -0.99 2.26
C GLY A 199 2.40 -0.56 2.26
N LEU A 200 1.49 -1.45 2.67
CA LEU A 200 0.05 -1.14 2.78
C LEU A 200 -0.22 -0.10 3.88
N LEU A 201 0.49 -0.15 5.00
CA LEU A 201 0.40 0.86 6.06
C LEU A 201 0.92 2.23 5.58
N CYS A 202 1.98 2.27 4.77
CA CYS A 202 2.46 3.49 4.12
C CYS A 202 1.41 4.09 3.16
N ALA A 203 0.77 3.24 2.35
CA ALA A 203 -0.33 3.67 1.47
C ALA A 203 -1.53 4.21 2.27
N LEU A 204 -1.91 3.51 3.35
CA LEU A 204 -2.96 3.98 4.27
C LEU A 204 -2.60 5.33 4.90
N GLY A 205 -1.36 5.49 5.37
CA GLY A 205 -0.85 6.74 5.91
C GLY A 205 -0.98 7.89 4.93
N THR A 206 -0.56 7.66 3.68
CA THR A 206 -0.67 8.63 2.58
C THR A 206 -2.13 9.05 2.34
N SER A 207 -3.08 8.09 2.34
CA SER A 207 -4.50 8.40 2.22
C SER A 207 -5.02 9.22 3.40
N ILE A 208 -4.62 8.90 4.63
CA ILE A 208 -5.00 9.67 5.83
C ILE A 208 -4.49 11.13 5.71
N VAL A 209 -3.23 11.34 5.34
CA VAL A 209 -2.65 12.69 5.14
C VAL A 209 -3.44 13.49 4.11
N GLY A 210 -3.86 12.86 3.02
CA GLY A 210 -4.64 13.52 1.96
C GLY A 210 -6.03 13.97 2.40
N ASN A 211 -6.69 13.22 3.30
CA ASN A 211 -8.08 13.48 3.67
C ASN A 211 -8.25 14.27 4.97
N PHE A 212 -7.32 14.16 5.91
CA PHE A 212 -7.38 14.87 7.18
C PHE A 212 -6.38 16.03 7.16
N GLN A 213 -6.84 17.26 6.93
CA GLN A 213 -5.94 18.41 6.91
C GLN A 213 -5.29 18.64 8.27
N GLU A 214 -4.02 19.06 8.27
CA GLU A 214 -3.28 19.38 9.49
C GLU A 214 -4.01 20.44 10.34
N LYS A 215 -4.56 21.47 9.67
CA LYS A 215 -5.28 22.56 10.33
C LYS A 215 -6.56 22.10 11.03
N ASN A 216 -7.28 21.14 10.47
CA ASN A 216 -8.61 20.74 10.95
C ASN A 216 -8.55 19.55 11.92
N GLN A 217 -7.69 18.57 11.63
CA GLN A 217 -7.55 17.36 12.46
C GLN A 217 -6.08 16.92 12.56
N ARG A 218 -5.31 17.70 13.32
CA ARG A 218 -3.85 17.55 13.44
C ARG A 218 -3.42 16.17 13.93
N ALA A 219 -4.07 15.61 14.94
CA ALA A 219 -3.68 14.33 15.51
C ALA A 219 -3.76 13.19 14.48
N THR A 220 -4.86 13.12 13.73
CA THR A 220 -5.04 12.13 12.66
C THR A 220 -4.09 12.40 11.50
N HIS A 221 -3.89 13.66 11.12
CA HIS A 221 -2.93 14.03 10.07
C HIS A 221 -1.51 13.57 10.42
N LEU A 222 -1.03 13.86 11.63
CA LEU A 222 0.31 13.46 12.10
C LEU A 222 0.44 11.94 12.20
N THR A 223 -0.63 11.23 12.58
CA THR A 223 -0.63 9.76 12.53
C THR A 223 -0.47 9.25 11.11
N GLY A 224 -1.20 9.84 10.15
CA GLY A 224 -1.04 9.55 8.73
C GLY A 224 0.37 9.86 8.22
N ALA A 225 0.94 11.00 8.60
CA ALA A 225 2.28 11.41 8.19
C ALA A 225 3.33 10.44 8.75
N PHE A 226 3.21 10.01 10.00
CA PHE A 226 4.09 9.00 10.58
C PHE A 226 4.05 7.69 9.77
N LEU A 227 2.86 7.22 9.42
CA LEU A 227 2.69 6.03 8.59
C LEU A 227 3.24 6.22 7.17
N ALA A 228 3.01 7.37 6.55
CA ALA A 228 3.45 7.63 5.18
C ALA A 228 4.99 7.70 5.07
N PHE A 229 5.64 8.46 5.96
CA PHE A 229 7.08 8.69 5.93
C PHE A 229 7.85 7.55 6.61
N PHE A 230 7.73 7.40 7.93
CA PHE A 230 8.56 6.46 8.69
C PHE A 230 8.28 4.99 8.37
N VAL A 231 7.01 4.60 8.23
CA VAL A 231 6.70 3.21 7.83
C VAL A 231 7.02 3.00 6.35
N GLY A 232 6.90 4.04 5.52
CA GLY A 232 7.35 4.04 4.12
C GLY A 232 8.84 3.78 3.96
N ILE A 233 9.70 4.46 4.73
CA ILE A 233 11.14 4.22 4.65
C ILE A 233 11.53 2.84 5.20
N VAL A 234 10.83 2.36 6.24
CA VAL A 234 11.00 0.98 6.75
C VAL A 234 10.69 -0.06 5.66
N TYR A 235 9.63 0.14 4.85
CA TYR A 235 9.33 -0.73 3.71
C TYR A 235 10.52 -0.84 2.74
N PHE A 236 11.16 0.28 2.39
CA PHE A 236 12.34 0.25 1.51
C PHE A 236 13.58 -0.36 2.16
N TRP A 237 13.81 -0.12 3.45
CA TRP A 237 14.88 -0.79 4.20
C TRP A 237 14.69 -2.31 4.25
N LEU A 238 13.48 -2.78 4.45
CA LEU A 238 13.17 -4.22 4.43
C LEU A 238 13.42 -4.83 3.05
N GLN A 239 13.05 -4.13 1.97
CA GLN A 239 13.36 -4.56 0.61
C GLN A 239 14.87 -4.62 0.35
N LEU A 240 15.62 -3.60 0.75
CA LEU A 240 17.09 -3.57 0.63
C LEU A 240 17.74 -4.70 1.44
N PHE A 241 17.30 -4.89 2.67
CA PHE A 241 17.78 -5.96 3.54
C PHE A 241 17.54 -7.34 2.92
N LEU A 242 16.35 -7.56 2.35
CA LEU A 242 16.02 -8.81 1.67
C LEU A 242 16.92 -9.03 0.46
N SER A 243 17.12 -8.01 -0.39
CA SER A 243 18.03 -8.07 -1.53
C SER A 243 19.48 -8.35 -1.13
N TRP A 244 19.94 -7.78 -0.01
CA TRP A 244 21.28 -8.02 0.51
C TRP A 244 21.45 -9.43 1.10
N ARG A 245 20.45 -9.91 1.86
CA ARG A 245 20.46 -11.25 2.47
C ARG A 245 20.37 -12.35 1.43
N MET A 246 19.58 -12.14 0.39
CA MET A 246 19.28 -13.15 -0.62
C MET A 246 20.03 -12.81 -1.91
N LYS A 247 21.36 -12.93 -1.90
CA LYS A 247 22.22 -12.62 -3.06
C LYS A 247 21.88 -13.44 -4.32
N ASN A 248 21.20 -14.56 -4.16
CA ASN A 248 20.75 -15.43 -5.25
C ASN A 248 19.42 -14.98 -5.88
N LEU A 249 18.76 -13.94 -5.34
CA LEU A 249 17.56 -13.38 -5.96
C LEU A 249 17.96 -12.73 -7.29
N PRO A 250 17.11 -12.84 -8.34
CA PRO A 250 17.26 -12.03 -9.53
C PRO A 250 17.35 -10.56 -9.13
N GLN A 251 18.37 -9.86 -9.61
CA GLN A 251 18.51 -8.40 -9.46
C GLN A 251 18.32 -7.75 -10.83
N PRO A 252 17.09 -7.40 -11.21
CA PRO A 252 16.83 -6.65 -12.41
C PRO A 252 17.54 -5.29 -12.39
N GLY A 253 18.07 -4.90 -13.55
CA GLY A 253 18.71 -3.59 -13.74
C GLY A 253 20.23 -3.62 -13.67
N ALA A 254 20.81 -2.43 -13.75
CA ALA A 254 22.25 -2.26 -13.73
C ALA A 254 22.83 -2.43 -12.31
N PRO A 255 24.10 -2.85 -12.16
CA PRO A 255 24.71 -3.11 -10.85
C PRO A 255 24.69 -1.90 -9.89
N TRP A 256 24.62 -0.67 -10.42
CA TRP A 256 24.60 0.56 -9.64
C TRP A 256 23.24 0.88 -8.99
N ILE A 257 22.15 0.19 -9.38
CA ILE A 257 20.80 0.43 -8.86
C ILE A 257 20.71 0.05 -7.37
N GLY A 258 21.35 -1.03 -6.95
CA GLY A 258 21.41 -1.45 -5.55
C GLY A 258 22.05 -0.38 -4.65
N PRO A 259 23.31 0.03 -4.93
CA PRO A 259 23.95 1.13 -4.23
C PRO A 259 23.15 2.44 -4.27
N LEU A 260 22.55 2.81 -5.41
CA LEU A 260 21.70 4.00 -5.50
C LEU A 260 20.55 3.94 -4.49
N ARG A 261 19.80 2.82 -4.45
CA ARG A 261 18.68 2.66 -3.51
C ARG A 261 19.15 2.76 -2.06
N LEU A 262 20.30 2.18 -1.73
CA LEU A 262 20.88 2.28 -0.38
C LEU A 262 21.19 3.73 0.00
N VAL A 263 21.83 4.49 -0.90
CA VAL A 263 22.14 5.91 -0.67
C VAL A 263 20.86 6.72 -0.50
N LEU A 264 19.88 6.55 -1.39
CA LEU A 264 18.61 7.27 -1.32
C LEU A 264 17.81 6.93 -0.06
N CYS A 265 17.76 5.65 0.35
CA CYS A 265 17.09 5.24 1.59
C CYS A 265 17.78 5.83 2.83
N SER A 266 19.11 5.81 2.85
CA SER A 266 19.89 6.36 3.96
C SER A 266 19.70 7.88 4.05
N ALA A 267 19.76 8.59 2.91
CA ALA A 267 19.53 10.02 2.85
C ALA A 267 18.10 10.39 3.29
N CYS A 268 17.09 9.63 2.83
CA CYS A 268 15.70 9.84 3.23
C CYS A 268 15.50 9.66 4.74
N PHE A 269 16.05 8.59 5.32
CA PHE A 269 15.98 8.35 6.78
C PHE A 269 16.66 9.46 7.57
N ILE A 270 17.86 9.91 7.14
CA ILE A 270 18.57 11.02 7.79
C ILE A 270 17.75 12.31 7.72
N LEU A 271 17.11 12.60 6.59
CA LEU A 271 16.26 13.78 6.41
C LEU A 271 14.99 13.72 7.27
N GLU A 272 14.36 12.56 7.41
CA GLU A 272 13.20 12.38 8.31
C GLU A 272 13.57 12.62 9.78
N VAL A 273 14.72 12.10 10.23
CA VAL A 273 15.24 12.36 11.58
C VAL A 273 15.60 13.85 11.74
N ALA A 274 16.28 14.43 10.75
CA ALA A 274 16.67 15.84 10.76
C ALA A 274 15.44 16.76 10.81
N MET A 275 14.38 16.47 10.04
CA MET A 275 13.11 17.19 10.09
C MET A 275 12.56 17.22 11.52
N VAL A 276 12.46 16.06 12.20
CA VAL A 276 11.94 16.00 13.58
C VAL A 276 12.79 16.82 14.54
N VAL A 277 14.12 16.69 14.47
CA VAL A 277 15.05 17.45 15.33
C VAL A 277 14.96 18.95 15.07
N LEU A 278 15.00 19.37 13.80
CA LEU A 278 14.93 20.78 13.41
C LEU A 278 13.58 21.41 13.76
N HIS A 279 12.48 20.66 13.65
CA HIS A 279 11.17 21.10 14.12
C HIS A 279 11.19 21.36 15.64
N SER A 280 11.81 20.46 16.42
CA SER A 280 11.95 20.63 17.87
C SER A 280 12.79 21.84 18.27
N TRP A 281 13.76 22.22 17.43
CA TRP A 281 14.58 23.43 17.59
C TRP A 281 13.92 24.69 17.02
N SER A 282 12.64 24.64 16.66
CA SER A 282 11.89 25.77 16.08
C SER A 282 12.43 26.30 14.74
N MET A 283 13.31 25.55 14.06
CA MET A 283 13.85 25.86 12.74
C MET A 283 12.86 25.44 11.64
N ARG A 284 11.67 26.05 11.63
CA ARG A 284 10.51 25.58 10.86
C ARG A 284 10.78 25.44 9.37
N SER A 285 11.38 26.43 8.73
CA SER A 285 11.63 26.41 7.29
C SER A 285 12.67 25.37 6.89
N VAL A 286 13.71 25.16 7.70
CA VAL A 286 14.73 24.14 7.42
C VAL A 286 14.13 22.74 7.57
N SER A 287 13.32 22.53 8.61
CA SER A 287 12.56 21.30 8.79
C SER A 287 11.59 21.03 7.63
N ALA A 288 10.87 22.07 7.16
CA ALA A 288 10.02 21.96 5.98
C ALA A 288 10.82 21.57 4.72
N ILE A 289 12.01 22.15 4.51
CA ILE A 289 12.89 21.73 3.40
C ILE A 289 13.25 20.25 3.52
N CYS A 290 13.59 19.76 4.72
CA CYS A 290 13.85 18.34 4.96
C CYS A 290 12.64 17.46 4.63
N GLU A 291 11.42 17.86 5.03
CA GLU A 291 10.17 17.17 4.68
C GLU A 291 10.00 17.06 3.16
N TRP A 292 10.17 18.18 2.45
CA TRP A 292 10.05 18.24 1.01
C TRP A 292 11.04 17.32 0.30
N VAL A 293 12.31 17.37 0.70
CA VAL A 293 13.34 16.51 0.10
C VAL A 293 13.06 15.03 0.43
N ALA A 294 12.67 14.71 1.66
CA ALA A 294 12.31 13.34 2.05
C ALA A 294 11.12 12.81 1.24
N ALA A 295 10.06 13.61 1.03
CA ALA A 295 8.91 13.22 0.22
C ALA A 295 9.31 12.93 -1.23
N MET A 296 10.12 13.79 -1.86
CA MET A 296 10.61 13.56 -3.22
C MET A 296 11.47 12.29 -3.30
N LEU A 297 12.33 12.04 -2.32
CA LEU A 297 13.13 10.82 -2.25
C LEU A 297 12.26 9.56 -2.11
N LEU A 298 11.21 9.58 -1.29
CA LEU A 298 10.25 8.47 -1.18
C LEU A 298 9.55 8.21 -2.53
N PHE A 299 9.10 9.25 -3.23
CA PHE A 299 8.49 9.10 -4.55
C PHE A 299 9.47 8.52 -5.57
N ILE A 300 10.72 8.98 -5.56
CA ILE A 300 11.78 8.43 -6.41
C ILE A 300 12.08 6.97 -6.06
N LEU A 301 12.12 6.61 -4.76
CA LEU A 301 12.31 5.23 -4.31
C LEU A 301 11.18 4.30 -4.79
N PHE A 302 9.93 4.76 -4.74
CA PHE A 302 8.82 4.05 -5.37
C PHE A 302 9.04 3.93 -6.88
N GLY A 303 9.38 5.03 -7.56
CA GLY A 303 9.67 5.05 -9.00
C GLY A 303 10.76 4.05 -9.41
N LEU A 304 11.81 3.90 -8.60
CA LEU A 304 12.89 2.95 -8.86
C LEU A 304 12.44 1.48 -8.85
N LEU A 305 11.29 1.14 -8.26
CA LEU A 305 10.72 -0.21 -8.33
C LEU A 305 10.32 -0.60 -9.77
N ALA A 306 10.17 0.37 -10.68
CA ALA A 306 9.98 0.10 -12.10
C ALA A 306 11.12 -0.76 -12.68
N VAL A 307 12.34 -0.58 -12.19
CA VAL A 307 13.49 -1.39 -12.59
C VAL A 307 13.30 -2.85 -12.19
N ASP A 308 12.75 -3.12 -11.00
CA ASP A 308 12.43 -4.49 -10.57
C ASP A 308 11.33 -5.12 -11.44
N PHE A 309 10.34 -4.33 -11.85
CA PHE A 309 9.20 -4.79 -12.63
C PHE A 309 9.50 -4.93 -14.13
N SER A 310 10.58 -4.32 -14.63
CA SER A 310 11.00 -4.44 -16.05
C SER A 310 11.22 -5.88 -16.54
N ARG A 311 11.41 -6.85 -15.63
CA ARG A 311 11.52 -8.27 -15.96
C ARG A 311 10.19 -9.02 -15.97
N LEU A 312 9.14 -8.48 -15.35
CA LEU A 312 7.78 -9.02 -15.46
C LEU A 312 7.26 -8.89 -16.90
N ASP A 313 7.70 -7.87 -17.62
CA ASP A 313 7.38 -7.64 -19.04
C ASP A 313 7.90 -8.77 -19.96
N SER A 314 8.83 -9.61 -19.49
CA SER A 314 9.42 -10.70 -20.27
C SER A 314 8.92 -12.11 -19.87
N CYS A 315 8.13 -12.23 -18.80
CA CYS A 315 7.65 -13.53 -18.31
C CYS A 315 6.12 -13.57 -18.30
N THR A 316 5.55 -14.23 -19.30
CA THR A 316 4.15 -14.66 -19.33
C THR A 316 3.83 -15.43 -18.05
N LEU A 317 3.11 -14.81 -17.13
CA LEU A 317 2.69 -15.43 -15.88
C LEU A 317 1.56 -16.41 -16.19
N CYS A 318 1.90 -17.65 -16.54
CA CYS A 318 0.93 -18.71 -16.74
C CYS A 318 0.30 -19.07 -15.38
N LEU A 319 -0.90 -18.60 -15.12
CA LEU A 319 -1.75 -19.16 -14.08
C LEU A 319 -2.06 -20.60 -14.47
N GLN A 320 -1.42 -21.57 -13.81
CA GLN A 320 -1.85 -22.96 -13.95
C GLN A 320 -3.25 -23.09 -13.30
N PRO A 321 -4.26 -23.57 -14.05
CA PRO A 321 -5.47 -24.08 -13.42
C PRO A 321 -5.07 -25.23 -12.51
N GLY A 322 -5.51 -25.18 -11.25
CA GLY A 322 -5.24 -26.23 -10.27
C GLY A 322 -5.57 -27.60 -10.88
N SER A 323 -4.66 -28.56 -10.72
CA SER A 323 -4.76 -29.92 -11.22
C SER A 323 -5.90 -30.69 -10.56
N GLY A 324 -7.14 -30.35 -10.92
CA GLY A 324 -8.31 -31.20 -10.75
C GLY A 324 -8.36 -32.16 -11.92
N SER A 325 -7.71 -33.31 -11.77
CA SER A 325 -7.74 -34.42 -12.73
C SER A 325 -9.18 -34.83 -13.04
N LEU A 326 -9.64 -34.58 -14.27
CA LEU A 326 -10.74 -35.32 -14.89
C LEU A 326 -10.11 -36.30 -15.89
N ARG A 327 -10.01 -37.55 -15.42
CA ARG A 327 -9.55 -38.72 -16.16
C ARG A 327 -10.49 -38.95 -17.36
N PRO A 328 -9.98 -39.18 -18.59
CA PRO A 328 -10.84 -39.60 -19.69
C PRO A 328 -11.38 -41.02 -19.44
N PRO A 329 -12.59 -41.35 -19.93
CA PRO A 329 -13.16 -42.69 -19.76
C PRO A 329 -12.37 -43.72 -20.60
N PRO A 330 -12.28 -44.98 -20.14
CA PRO A 330 -11.57 -46.03 -20.87
C PRO A 330 -12.33 -46.46 -22.13
N ASP A 331 -11.58 -46.68 -23.20
CA ASP A 331 -12.06 -47.21 -24.48
C ASP A 331 -12.70 -48.60 -24.32
N SER A 332 -13.78 -48.81 -25.07
CA SER A 332 -14.56 -50.05 -25.08
C SER A 332 -13.80 -51.17 -25.81
N PRO A 333 -13.90 -52.45 -25.40
CA PRO A 333 -13.14 -53.53 -25.99
C PRO A 333 -13.70 -53.98 -27.35
N THR A 334 -12.75 -54.35 -28.20
CA THR A 334 -12.83 -54.95 -29.53
C THR A 334 -13.91 -56.04 -29.66
N SER A 335 -14.82 -55.88 -30.63
CA SER A 335 -15.75 -56.94 -31.06
C SER A 335 -15.00 -57.97 -31.91
N LEU A 336 -15.07 -59.24 -31.48
CA LEU A 336 -14.61 -60.42 -32.20
C LEU A 336 -15.28 -60.57 -33.57
N HIS A 337 -14.46 -60.89 -34.56
CA HIS A 337 -14.81 -61.35 -35.89
C HIS A 337 -15.62 -62.65 -35.83
N VAL A 338 -16.76 -62.71 -36.52
CA VAL A 338 -17.36 -63.98 -36.98
C VAL A 338 -17.81 -63.79 -38.42
N GLN A 339 -17.15 -64.46 -39.34
CA GLN A 339 -17.82 -65.10 -40.48
C GLN A 339 -16.92 -66.19 -41.07
N LEU A 340 -17.46 -67.41 -41.01
CA LEU A 340 -17.17 -68.57 -41.85
C LEU A 340 -17.78 -68.35 -43.24
#